data_AF-A0A6S6VM74-F1
#
_entry.id   AF-A0A6S6VM74-F1
#
_cell.length_a   1.000
_cell.length_b   1.000
_cell.length_c   1.000
_cell.angle_alpha   90.00
_cell.angle_beta   90.00
_cell.angle_gamma   90.00
#
_symmetry.space_group_name_H-M   'P 1'
#
loop_
_entity.id
_entity.type
_entity.pdbx_description
1 polymer ?
#
loop_
_entity_poly.entity_id
_entity_poly.type
_entity_poly.pdbx_seq_one_letter_code
_entity_poly.pdbx_strand_id
1 'polypeptide(L)'
;MASPTTITAPVTFLTGLSGREAVTDALDRCVLGMDSNNRPLFESACLKGEDMVVVAGSIPLNGWAAINTMMDRVFAIVTTHTVSNIRVELSRRGDCGR
;
A
#
# COMPACT_ATOMS: atom_id res chain seq x y z
N MET A 1 19.51 15.35 24.08
CA MET A 1 18.80 14.16 23.56
C MET A 1 17.50 14.64 22.93
N ALA A 2 17.41 14.66 21.59
CA ALA A 2 16.21 15.09 20.88
C ALA A 2 15.30 13.87 20.67
N SER A 3 14.03 13.98 21.08
CA SER A 3 13.02 12.94 20.83
C SER A 3 12.71 12.83 19.34
N PRO A 4 12.48 11.62 18.80
CA PRO A 4 12.10 11.46 17.41
C PRO A 4 10.66 11.94 17.21
N THR A 5 10.48 12.99 16.41
CA THR A 5 9.17 13.45 15.94
C THR A 5 8.59 12.41 14.99
N THR A 6 7.56 11.70 15.44
CA THR A 6 6.73 10.87 14.56
C THR A 6 5.99 11.78 13.59
N ILE A 7 6.34 11.73 12.30
CA ILE A 7 5.52 12.35 11.25
C ILE A 7 4.35 11.41 10.98
N THR A 8 3.19 11.76 11.54
CA THR A 8 1.91 11.12 11.19
C THR A 8 1.36 11.83 9.95
N ALA A 9 1.62 11.27 8.77
CA ALA A 9 0.85 11.66 7.59
C ALA A 9 -0.63 11.31 7.84
N PRO A 10 -1.60 12.16 7.45
CA PRO A 10 -3.01 11.85 7.59
C PRO A 10 -3.34 10.74 6.62
N VAL A 11 -3.26 9.50 7.07
CA VAL A 11 -3.89 8.39 6.40
C VAL A 11 -5.38 8.61 6.57
N THR A 12 -6.10 8.82 5.48
CA THR A 12 -7.57 8.85 5.43
C THR A 12 -8.10 7.46 5.80
N PHE A 13 -8.05 7.13 7.08
CA PHE A 13 -8.82 6.03 7.65
C PHE A 13 -10.23 6.55 7.86
N LEU A 14 -11.18 5.99 7.11
CA LEU A 14 -12.58 6.11 7.46
C LEU A 14 -12.74 5.54 8.88
N THR A 15 -13.12 6.39 9.83
CA THR A 15 -13.18 6.05 11.27
C THR A 15 -14.21 4.97 11.60
N GLY A 16 -15.04 4.57 10.64
CA GLY A 16 -16.05 3.52 10.76
C GLY A 16 -15.64 2.14 10.25
N LEU A 17 -14.45 1.96 9.65
CA LEU A 17 -14.05 0.67 9.12
C LEU A 17 -13.46 -0.23 10.22
N SER A 18 -13.90 -1.48 10.26
CA SER A 18 -13.20 -2.53 10.98
C SER A 18 -11.82 -2.76 10.35
N GLY A 19 -10.88 -3.35 11.11
CA GLY A 19 -9.55 -3.62 10.58
C GLY A 19 -9.54 -4.49 9.31
N ARG A 20 -10.53 -5.39 9.15
CA ARG A 20 -10.67 -6.22 7.95
C ARG A 20 -11.10 -5.39 6.75
N GLU A 21 -12.08 -4.50 6.95
CA GLU A 21 -12.57 -3.60 5.91
C GLU A 21 -11.49 -2.58 5.50
N ALA A 22 -10.69 -2.10 6.45
CA ALA A 22 -9.57 -1.20 6.17
C ALA A 22 -8.50 -1.85 5.28
N VAL A 23 -8.23 -3.15 5.47
CA VAL A 23 -7.30 -3.91 4.60
C VAL A 23 -7.87 -4.06 3.20
N THR A 24 -9.14 -4.43 3.07
CA THR A 24 -9.79 -4.56 1.75
C THR A 24 -9.89 -3.22 1.02
N ASP A 25 -10.22 -2.15 1.74
CA ASP A 25 -10.29 -0.78 1.21
C ASP A 25 -8.92 -0.30 0.70
N ALA A 26 -7.85 -0.55 1.46
CA ALA A 26 -6.50 -0.22 1.02
C ALA A 26 -6.12 -1.00 -0.25
N LEU A 27 -6.43 -2.30 -0.32
CA LEU A 27 -6.16 -3.11 -1.50
C LEU A 27 -6.94 -2.61 -2.73
N ASP A 28 -8.21 -2.26 -2.55
CA ASP A 28 -9.07 -1.74 -3.62
C ASP A 28 -8.56 -0.39 -4.14
N ARG A 29 -8.26 0.56 -3.26
CA ARG A 29 -7.66 1.86 -3.64
C ARG A 29 -6.31 1.71 -4.33
N CYS A 30 -5.49 0.75 -3.91
CA CYS A 30 -4.21 0.44 -4.55
C CYS A 30 -4.42 0.03 -6.02
N VAL A 31 -5.27 -0.97 -6.25
CA VAL A 31 -5.57 -1.51 -7.57
C VAL A 31 -6.26 -0.50 -8.47
N LEU A 32 -7.32 0.13 -7.96
CA LEU A 32 -8.07 1.14 -8.71
C LEU A 32 -7.18 2.33 -9.07
N GLY A 33 -6.29 2.75 -8.16
CA GLY A 33 -5.31 3.80 -8.42
C GLY A 33 -4.40 3.47 -9.59
N MET A 34 -3.89 2.23 -9.67
CA MET A 34 -3.07 1.77 -10.80
C MET A 34 -3.88 1.77 -12.11
N ASP A 35 -5.05 1.15 -12.13
CA ASP A 35 -5.82 0.95 -13.36
C ASP A 35 -6.44 2.24 -13.92
N SER A 36 -6.74 3.21 -13.05
CA SER A 36 -7.26 4.52 -13.45
C SER A 36 -6.16 5.56 -13.73
N ASN A 37 -4.88 5.17 -13.64
CA ASN A 37 -3.73 6.07 -13.67
C ASN A 37 -3.82 7.22 -12.64
N ASN A 38 -4.50 6.99 -11.52
CA ASN A 38 -4.67 7.95 -10.44
C ASN A 38 -3.62 7.71 -9.35
N ARG A 39 -2.47 8.37 -9.51
CA ARG A 39 -1.35 8.25 -8.57
C ARG A 39 -1.71 8.63 -7.13
N PRO A 40 -2.37 9.77 -6.84
CA PRO A 40 -2.77 10.10 -5.47
C PRO A 40 -3.62 9.00 -4.81
N LEU A 41 -4.53 8.36 -5.56
CA LEU A 41 -5.35 7.28 -5.03
C LEU A 41 -4.52 6.04 -4.69
N PHE A 42 -3.66 5.59 -5.60
CA PHE A 42 -2.72 4.48 -5.34
C PHE A 42 -1.84 4.79 -4.12
N GLU A 43 -1.27 5.98 -4.09
CA GLU A 43 -0.38 6.42 -3.03
C GLU A 43 -1.03 6.43 -1.66
N SER A 44 -2.33 6.72 -1.58
CA SER A 44 -3.09 6.70 -0.33
C SER A 44 -3.21 5.30 0.30
N ALA A 45 -3.00 4.25 -0.49
CA ALA A 45 -3.06 2.86 -0.04
C ALA A 45 -1.69 2.29 0.38
N CYS A 46 -0.60 2.99 0.09
CA CYS A 46 0.75 2.49 0.30
C CYS A 46 1.40 3.03 1.57
N LEU A 47 2.19 2.18 2.23
CA LEU A 47 3.09 2.61 3.28
C LEU A 47 4.25 3.42 2.69
N LYS A 48 4.51 4.62 3.24
CA LYS A 48 5.55 5.55 2.76
C LYS A 48 6.88 5.38 3.52
N GLY A 49 7.34 4.14 3.68
CA GLY A 49 8.54 3.82 4.44
C GLY A 49 9.39 2.73 3.80
N GLU A 50 10.49 2.39 4.45
CA GLU A 50 11.41 1.33 4.02
C GLU A 50 10.82 -0.08 4.18
N ASP A 51 9.84 -0.24 5.07
CA ASP A 51 9.17 -1.51 5.34
C ASP A 51 8.18 -1.92 4.24
N MET A 52 7.90 -1.05 3.26
CA MET A 52 7.03 -1.38 2.14
C MET A 52 7.76 -2.30 1.17
N VAL A 53 7.18 -3.47 0.89
CA VAL A 53 7.73 -4.43 -0.06
C VAL A 53 6.70 -4.74 -1.12
N VAL A 54 7.11 -4.67 -2.38
CA VAL A 54 6.32 -5.10 -3.55
C VAL A 54 7.13 -6.11 -4.33
N VAL A 55 6.52 -7.26 -4.63
CA VAL A 55 7.14 -8.29 -5.46
C VAL A 55 6.48 -8.27 -6.83
N ALA A 56 7.18 -7.74 -7.82
CA ALA A 56 6.73 -7.73 -9.21
C ALA A 56 7.41 -8.87 -9.96
N GLY A 57 6.71 -10.02 -10.07
CA GLY A 57 7.29 -11.24 -10.61
C GLY A 57 8.42 -11.77 -9.72
N SER A 58 9.64 -11.81 -10.23
CA SER A 58 10.85 -12.24 -9.49
C SER A 58 11.68 -11.08 -8.94
N ILE A 59 11.21 -9.84 -9.06
CA ILE A 59 11.93 -8.64 -8.62
C ILE A 59 11.31 -8.11 -7.32
N PRO A 60 11.98 -8.28 -6.15
CA PRO A 60 11.56 -7.63 -4.93
C PRO A 60 11.98 -6.16 -4.95
N LEU A 61 11.01 -5.27 -4.75
CA LEU A 61 11.22 -3.84 -4.55
C LEU A 61 11.01 -3.54 -3.07
N ASN A 62 12.08 -3.13 -2.41
CA ASN A 62 12.07 -2.79 -0.99
C ASN A 62 12.12 -1.27 -0.84
N GLY A 63 11.25 -0.75 0.01
CA GLY A 63 11.13 0.67 0.31
C GLY A 63 10.29 1.45 -0.70
N TRP A 64 9.59 2.45 -0.18
CA TRP A 64 8.70 3.31 -0.96
C TRP A 64 9.41 4.00 -2.13
N ALA A 65 10.66 4.42 -1.99
CA ALA A 65 11.39 5.12 -3.06
C ALA A 65 11.58 4.25 -4.32
N ALA A 66 11.96 2.98 -4.14
CA ALA A 66 12.12 2.03 -5.23
C ALA A 66 10.78 1.74 -5.92
N ILE A 67 9.73 1.54 -5.12
CA ILE A 67 8.37 1.28 -5.61
C ILE A 67 7.84 2.48 -6.38
N ASN A 68 7.95 3.69 -5.84
CA ASN A 68 7.46 4.91 -6.48
C ASN A 68 8.13 5.14 -7.85
N THR A 69 9.44 4.88 -7.93
CA THR A 69 10.20 4.97 -9.19
C THR A 69 9.74 3.91 -10.21
N MET A 70 9.46 2.68 -9.76
CA MET A 70 8.91 1.64 -10.63
C MET A 70 7.53 2.03 -11.15
N MET A 71 6.70 2.62 -10.30
CA MET A 71 5.34 3.01 -10.63
C MET A 71 5.29 4.10 -11.73
N ASP A 72 6.32 4.94 -11.88
CA ASP A 72 6.42 5.86 -13.03
C ASP A 72 6.28 5.16 -14.38
N ARG A 73 6.76 3.91 -14.48
CA ARG A 73 6.61 3.09 -15.69
C ARG A 73 5.24 2.44 -15.79
N VAL A 74 4.68 2.00 -14.66
CA VAL A 74 3.35 1.35 -14.60
C VAL A 74 2.26 2.35 -14.96
N PHE A 75 2.36 3.59 -14.47
CA PHE A 75 1.41 4.67 -14.79
C PHE A 75 1.49 5.16 -16.25
N ALA A 76 2.47 4.69 -17.04
CA ALA A 76 2.60 5.00 -18.46
C ALA A 76 1.89 3.97 -19.37
N ILE A 77 1.34 2.90 -18.80
CA ILE A 77 0.60 1.85 -19.51
C ILE A 77 -0.85 1.78 -19.02
N VAL A 78 -1.69 1.06 -19.75
CA VAL A 78 -3.06 0.75 -19.33
C VAL A 78 -3.09 -0.66 -18.76
N THR A 79 -3.49 -0.78 -17.50
CA THR A 79 -3.62 -2.06 -16.80
C THR A 79 -5.04 -2.33 -16.37
N THR A 80 -5.32 -3.59 -16.05
CA THR A 80 -6.54 -3.99 -15.36
C THR A 80 -6.17 -5.13 -14.44
N HIS A 81 -6.25 -4.92 -13.13
CA HIS A 81 -5.97 -5.93 -12.12
C HIS A 81 -7.29 -6.53 -11.65
N THR A 82 -7.42 -7.85 -11.72
CA THR A 82 -8.55 -8.58 -11.15
C THR A 82 -8.15 -9.15 -9.81
N VAL A 83 -8.81 -8.73 -8.73
CA VAL A 83 -8.61 -9.27 -7.39
C VAL A 83 -9.86 -10.02 -6.96
N SER A 84 -9.69 -11.27 -6.54
CA SER A 84 -10.78 -12.13 -6.07
C SER A 84 -10.34 -12.95 -4.86
N ASN A 85 -11.31 -13.46 -4.10
CA ASN A 85 -11.09 -14.37 -2.98
C ASN A 85 -10.21 -13.78 -1.85
N ILE A 86 -10.40 -12.49 -1.55
CA ILE A 86 -9.64 -11.81 -0.50
C ILE A 86 -9.93 -12.46 0.86
N ARG A 87 -8.88 -12.88 1.56
CA ARG A 87 -8.92 -13.40 2.91
C ARG A 87 -8.02 -12.54 3.77
N VAL A 88 -8.57 -11.96 4.82
CA VAL A 88 -7.81 -11.13 5.76
C VAL A 88 -7.58 -11.91 7.04
N GLU A 89 -6.37 -11.90 7.55
CA GLU A 89 -6.04 -12.35 8.89
C GLU A 89 -5.29 -11.22 9.57
N LEU A 90 -5.80 -10.76 10.71
CA LEU A 90 -5.19 -9.67 11.45
C LEU A 90 -4.39 -10.25 12.60
N SER A 91 -3.07 -10.26 12.45
CA SER A 91 -2.16 -10.56 13.55
C SER A 91 -1.98 -9.33 14.43
N ARG A 92 -1.90 -9.53 15.76
CA ARG A 92 -1.51 -8.43 16.65
C ARG A 92 -0.09 -7.98 16.33
N ARG A 93 0.22 -6.71 16.58
CA ARG A 93 1.56 -6.12 16.42
C ARG A 93 2.57 -6.94 17.24
N GLY A 94 3.34 -7.80 16.56
CA GLY A 94 4.27 -8.77 17.16
C GLY A 94 4.25 -10.16 16.50
N ASP A 95 3.14 -10.55 15.84
CA ASP A 95 2.98 -11.84 15.16
C ASP A 95 3.18 -11.76 13.63
N CYS A 96 3.59 -10.61 13.11
CA CYS A 96 4.08 -10.52 11.74
C CYS A 96 5.49 -11.12 11.73
N GLY A 97 5.57 -12.43 11.49
CA GLY A 97 6.77 -13.25 11.60
C GLY A 97 8.03 -12.57 11.05
N ARG A 98 9.00 -12.39 11.95
CA ARG A 98 10.41 -12.47 11.63
C ARG A 98 10.91 -13.83 12.05
#